data_AF-A0AAV8VGG1-F1
#
_entry.id   AF-A0AAV8VGG1-F1
#
_cell.length_a   1.000
_cell.length_b   1.000
_cell.length_c   1.000
_cell.angle_alpha   90.00
_cell.angle_beta   90.00
_cell.angle_gamma   90.00
#
_symmetry.space_group_name_H-M   'P 1'
#
loop_
_entity.id
_entity.type
_entity.pdbx_description
1 polymer ?
#
loop_
_entity_poly.entity_id
_entity_poly.type
_entity_poly.pdbx_seq_one_letter_code
_entity_poly.pdbx_strand_id
1 'polypeptide(L)'
;MPRANKKVLGLMKDEQRGRIMTEFVGLGTKMHTCKVERKDVTKKIKGLTRPAITRITFNDLKDCLVNQNTKSEEPCLIRSKKHTIYTIKQNKLALSSYDDERNISLNSTDTKPWGFNFHNQQPNRIVIPNNTMYWMALNDWCDYQLISKLLSKKIRLD
;
A
#
# COMPACT_ATOMS: atom_id res chain seq x y z
N MET A 1 -18.51 -10.90 21.58
CA MET A 1 -17.53 -10.37 22.54
C MET A 1 -17.37 -8.86 22.36
N PRO A 2 -17.31 -8.05 23.43
CA PRO A 2 -17.00 -6.63 23.34
C PRO A 2 -15.57 -6.41 22.82
N ARG A 3 -15.37 -5.40 21.96
CA ARG A 3 -14.04 -5.05 21.43
C ARG A 3 -13.23 -4.34 22.52
N ALA A 4 -12.24 -5.03 23.11
CA ALA A 4 -11.40 -4.52 24.20
C ALA A 4 -10.76 -3.15 23.90
N ASN A 5 -10.36 -2.90 22.65
CA ASN A 5 -9.65 -1.67 22.26
C ASN A 5 -10.58 -0.53 21.80
N LYS A 6 -11.91 -0.71 21.87
CA LYS A 6 -12.85 0.25 21.28
C LYS A 6 -12.83 1.56 22.07
N LYS A 7 -12.49 2.68 21.40
CA LYS A 7 -12.44 4.05 21.94
C LYS A 7 -11.40 4.27 23.05
N VAL A 8 -10.39 3.41 23.17
CA VAL A 8 -9.27 3.62 24.08
C VAL A 8 -8.17 4.38 23.34
N LEU A 9 -7.68 5.46 23.94
CA LEU A 9 -6.59 6.27 23.37
C LEU A 9 -5.28 5.46 23.36
N GLY A 10 -4.44 5.69 22.35
CA GLY A 10 -3.16 4.99 22.20
C GLY A 10 -3.26 3.55 21.70
N LEU A 11 -4.46 2.97 21.63
CA LEU A 11 -4.67 1.62 21.07
C LEU A 11 -5.03 1.67 19.59
N MET A 12 -4.57 0.66 18.85
CA MET A 12 -4.94 0.48 17.46
C MET A 12 -6.44 0.19 17.34
N LYS A 13 -7.08 0.90 16.43
CA LYS A 13 -8.49 0.69 16.07
C LYS A 13 -8.57 -0.25 14.86
N ASP A 14 -9.62 -1.05 14.84
CA ASP A 14 -10.04 -1.76 13.64
C ASP A 14 -10.75 -0.79 12.68
N GLU A 15 -10.05 -0.40 11.62
CA GLU A 15 -10.55 0.57 10.62
C GLU A 15 -11.72 0.03 9.78
N GLN A 16 -11.75 -1.28 9.54
CA GLN A 16 -12.78 -1.91 8.72
C GLN A 16 -13.98 -2.40 9.56
N ARG A 17 -13.96 -2.15 10.88
CA ARG A 17 -15.03 -2.47 11.83
C ARG A 17 -15.43 -3.94 11.81
N GLY A 18 -14.47 -4.83 11.59
CA GLY A 18 -14.63 -6.29 11.60
C GLY A 18 -14.90 -6.89 10.24
N ARG A 19 -14.84 -6.07 9.17
CA ARG A 19 -14.96 -6.55 7.80
C ARG A 19 -13.60 -7.02 7.30
N ILE A 20 -13.62 -8.12 6.56
CA ILE A 20 -12.41 -8.72 6.02
C ILE A 20 -11.97 -7.93 4.78
N MET A 21 -10.70 -7.52 4.75
CA MET A 21 -10.07 -7.01 3.55
C MET A 21 -9.69 -8.19 2.67
N THR A 22 -10.27 -8.29 1.48
CA THR A 22 -10.08 -9.43 0.57
C THR A 22 -8.88 -9.24 -0.34
N GLU A 23 -8.71 -8.03 -0.88
CA GLU A 23 -7.62 -7.71 -1.79
C GLU A 23 -7.06 -6.32 -1.48
N PHE A 24 -5.75 -6.18 -1.62
CA PHE A 24 -5.02 -4.93 -1.47
C PHE A 24 -3.99 -4.79 -2.59
N VAL A 25 -3.92 -3.60 -3.18
CA VAL A 25 -2.92 -3.26 -4.20
C VAL A 25 -2.34 -1.90 -3.84
N GLY A 26 -1.02 -1.83 -3.69
CA GLY A 26 -0.27 -0.60 -3.44
C GLY A 26 0.79 -0.42 -4.51
N LEU A 27 0.87 0.78 -5.08
CA LEU A 27 1.88 1.15 -6.08
C LEU A 27 2.98 2.03 -5.50
N GLY A 28 2.70 2.75 -4.42
CA GLY A 28 3.65 3.64 -3.76
C GLY A 28 3.04 4.38 -2.59
N THR A 29 3.72 5.40 -2.08
CA THR A 29 3.22 6.12 -0.90
C THR A 29 1.93 6.87 -1.17
N LYS A 30 0.94 6.64 -0.29
CA LYS A 30 -0.40 7.22 -0.39
C LYS A 30 -1.09 6.88 -1.74
N MET A 31 -0.66 5.80 -2.40
CA MET A 31 -1.21 5.28 -3.64
C MET A 31 -1.57 3.80 -3.50
N HIS A 32 -2.83 3.51 -3.16
CA HIS A 32 -3.32 2.16 -2.94
C HIS A 32 -4.83 2.04 -3.15
N THR A 33 -5.29 0.80 -3.31
CA THR A 33 -6.70 0.44 -3.32
C THR A 33 -6.93 -0.82 -2.50
N CYS A 34 -8.08 -0.90 -1.81
CA CYS A 34 -8.47 -2.09 -1.08
C CYS A 34 -9.93 -2.50 -1.38
N LYS A 35 -10.14 -3.80 -1.52
CA LYS A 35 -11.46 -4.43 -1.52
C LYS A 35 -11.75 -4.96 -0.13
N VAL A 36 -12.94 -4.64 0.35
CA VAL A 36 -13.41 -5.06 1.67
C VAL A 36 -14.76 -5.71 1.48
N GLU A 37 -15.01 -6.79 2.21
CA GLU A 37 -16.27 -7.52 2.12
C GLU A 37 -17.46 -6.58 2.42
N ARG A 38 -18.51 -6.65 1.58
CA ARG A 38 -19.75 -5.86 1.72
C ARG A 38 -19.49 -4.34 1.80
N LYS A 39 -18.48 -3.85 1.08
CA LYS A 39 -18.12 -2.42 0.99
C LYS A 39 -17.58 -2.09 -0.39
N ASP A 40 -17.79 -0.86 -0.81
CA ASP A 40 -17.18 -0.34 -2.02
C ASP A 40 -15.65 -0.28 -1.92
N VAL A 41 -15.03 -0.38 -3.09
CA VAL A 41 -13.58 -0.28 -3.24
C VAL A 41 -13.11 1.08 -2.75
N THR A 42 -12.18 1.07 -1.79
CA THR A 42 -11.59 2.30 -1.27
C THR A 42 -10.30 2.58 -2.03
N LYS A 43 -10.22 3.76 -2.67
CA LYS A 43 -9.08 4.20 -3.48
C LYS A 43 -8.40 5.41 -2.84
N LYS A 44 -7.08 5.39 -2.78
CA LYS A 44 -6.22 6.51 -2.38
C LYS A 44 -5.16 6.69 -3.45
N ILE A 45 -5.16 7.85 -4.10
CA ILE A 45 -4.22 8.16 -5.17
C ILE A 45 -3.72 9.59 -4.95
N LYS A 46 -2.42 9.73 -4.72
CA LYS A 46 -1.75 11.00 -4.43
C LYS A 46 -1.87 11.94 -5.64
N GLY A 47 -2.16 13.22 -5.40
CA GLY A 47 -2.12 14.27 -6.44
C GLY A 47 -3.32 14.36 -7.39
N LEU A 48 -4.31 13.48 -7.26
CA LEU A 48 -5.52 13.46 -8.08
C LEU A 48 -6.76 14.00 -7.35
N THR A 49 -7.68 14.58 -8.12
CA THR A 49 -8.96 15.05 -7.59
C THR A 49 -9.94 13.90 -7.45
N ARG A 50 -10.91 14.02 -6.55
CA ARG A 50 -11.97 13.01 -6.34
C ARG A 50 -12.65 12.53 -7.64
N PRO A 51 -13.10 13.40 -8.56
CA PRO A 51 -13.74 12.96 -9.82
C PRO A 51 -12.78 12.23 -10.77
N ALA A 52 -11.47 12.46 -10.66
CA ALA A 52 -10.50 11.67 -11.41
C ALA A 52 -10.29 10.29 -10.76
N ILE A 53 -10.22 10.24 -9.43
CA ILE A 53 -10.12 8.97 -8.67
C ILE A 53 -11.33 8.05 -8.93
N THR A 54 -12.52 8.60 -9.14
CA THR A 54 -13.72 7.79 -9.43
C THR A 54 -13.62 7.04 -10.76
N ARG A 55 -12.95 7.61 -11.77
CA ARG A 55 -12.78 6.98 -13.10
C ARG A 55 -11.78 5.83 -13.11
N ILE A 56 -10.83 5.84 -12.17
CA ILE A 56 -9.84 4.78 -12.02
C ILE A 56 -10.48 3.57 -11.33
N THR A 57 -10.34 2.39 -11.92
CA THR A 57 -10.87 1.14 -11.39
C THR A 57 -9.84 0.40 -10.53
N PHE A 58 -10.28 -0.61 -9.80
CA PHE A 58 -9.37 -1.50 -9.07
C PHE A 58 -8.43 -2.25 -10.01
N ASN A 59 -8.98 -2.71 -11.15
CA ASN A 59 -8.21 -3.48 -12.13
C ASN A 59 -7.11 -2.63 -12.76
N ASP A 60 -7.35 -1.33 -12.99
CA ASP A 60 -6.31 -0.43 -13.49
C ASP A 60 -5.05 -0.42 -12.60
N LEU A 61 -5.21 -0.47 -11.27
CA LEU A 61 -4.06 -0.54 -10.35
C LEU A 61 -3.37 -1.90 -10.41
N LYS A 62 -4.16 -2.98 -10.53
CA LYS A 62 -3.63 -4.34 -10.66
C LYS A 62 -2.85 -4.51 -11.96
N ASP A 63 -3.38 -3.99 -13.05
CA ASP A 63 -2.77 -4.03 -14.38
C ASP A 63 -1.52 -3.13 -14.43
N CYS A 64 -1.55 -1.97 -13.77
CA CYS A 64 -0.38 -1.12 -13.59
C CYS A 64 0.74 -1.86 -12.84
N LEU A 65 0.42 -2.57 -11.75
CA LEU A 65 1.40 -3.33 -10.97
C LEU A 65 1.99 -4.51 -11.77
N VAL A 66 1.15 -5.29 -12.46
CA VAL A 66 1.58 -6.52 -13.13
C VAL A 66 2.25 -6.24 -14.48
N ASN A 67 1.68 -5.35 -15.28
CA ASN A 67 2.16 -5.09 -16.64
C ASN A 67 3.15 -3.93 -16.71
N GLN A 68 3.51 -3.32 -15.58
CA GLN A 68 4.39 -2.14 -15.51
C GLN A 68 3.91 -0.97 -16.38
N ASN A 69 2.58 -0.83 -16.50
CA ASN A 69 1.96 0.19 -17.31
C ASN A 69 1.83 1.50 -16.54
N THR A 70 1.67 2.60 -17.27
CA THR A 70 1.30 3.89 -16.71
C THR A 70 -0.11 4.28 -17.15
N LYS A 71 -0.83 5.00 -16.31
CA LYS A 71 -2.16 5.55 -16.63
C LYS A 71 -2.15 7.03 -16.34
N SER A 72 -2.68 7.83 -17.26
CA SER A 72 -2.84 9.28 -17.07
C SER A 72 -4.31 9.65 -16.98
N GLU A 73 -4.61 10.70 -16.24
CA GLU A 73 -5.95 11.24 -16.06
C GLU A 73 -5.93 12.76 -16.23
N GLU A 74 -7.05 13.29 -16.72
CA GLU A 74 -7.22 14.72 -16.91
C GLU A 74 -8.26 15.29 -15.93
N PRO A 75 -7.86 15.64 -14.70
CA PRO A 75 -8.73 16.38 -13.80
C PRO A 75 -8.94 17.83 -14.27
N CYS A 76 -10.19 18.30 -14.13
CA CYS A 76 -10.51 19.72 -14.21
C CYS A 76 -10.25 20.38 -12.84
N LEU A 77 -9.58 21.53 -12.84
CA LEU A 77 -9.16 22.27 -11.65
C LEU A 77 -9.47 23.76 -11.81
N ILE A 78 -9.87 24.40 -10.72
CA ILE A 78 -9.99 25.87 -10.66
C ILE A 78 -8.65 26.42 -10.16
N ARG A 79 -8.07 27.38 -10.88
CA ARG A 79 -6.76 27.99 -10.57
C ARG A 79 -6.79 29.50 -10.80
N SER A 80 -6.20 30.26 -9.89
CA SER A 80 -5.97 31.69 -10.06
C SER A 80 -4.59 31.96 -10.67
N LYS A 81 -4.52 32.82 -11.70
CA LYS A 81 -3.27 33.38 -12.22
C LYS A 81 -3.44 34.90 -12.36
N LYS A 82 -2.54 35.69 -11.77
CA LYS A 82 -2.60 37.16 -11.76
C LYS A 82 -3.98 37.71 -11.36
N HIS A 83 -4.54 37.19 -10.27
CA HIS A 83 -5.88 37.53 -9.76
C HIS A 83 -7.08 37.16 -10.66
N THR A 84 -6.85 36.53 -11.82
CA THR A 84 -7.92 36.01 -12.68
C THR A 84 -8.11 34.51 -12.43
N ILE A 85 -9.36 34.06 -12.33
CA ILE A 85 -9.73 32.66 -12.08
C ILE A 85 -9.95 31.94 -13.42
N TYR A 86 -9.37 30.75 -13.55
CA TYR A 86 -9.47 29.89 -14.73
C TYR A 86 -9.91 28.49 -14.34
N THR A 87 -10.69 27.87 -15.22
CA THR A 87 -10.93 26.43 -15.19
C THR A 87 -9.95 25.77 -16.15
N ILE A 88 -9.07 24.93 -15.63
CA ILE A 88 -7.95 24.33 -16.37
C ILE A 88 -8.10 22.81 -16.35
N LYS A 89 -7.91 22.17 -17.51
CA LYS A 89 -7.67 20.73 -17.62
C LYS A 89 -6.17 20.49 -17.52
N GLN A 90 -5.75 19.65 -16.59
CA GLN A 90 -4.35 19.26 -16.45
C GLN A 90 -4.21 17.78 -16.75
N ASN A 91 -3.35 17.40 -17.69
CA ASN A 91 -2.97 16.01 -17.87
C ASN A 91 -1.97 15.62 -16.76
N LYS A 92 -2.32 14.62 -15.96
CA LYS A 92 -1.52 14.14 -14.84
C LYS A 92 -1.30 12.64 -14.97
N LEU A 93 -0.07 12.21 -14.69
CA LEU A 93 0.21 10.80 -14.45
C LEU A 93 -0.55 10.36 -13.20
N ALA A 94 -1.48 9.43 -13.40
CA ALA A 94 -2.40 8.95 -12.38
C ALA A 94 -1.84 7.74 -11.64
N LEU A 95 -1.40 6.75 -12.40
CA LEU A 95 -0.82 5.51 -11.92
C LEU A 95 0.51 5.26 -12.62
N SER A 96 1.47 4.79 -11.86
CA SER A 96 2.78 4.35 -12.33
C SER A 96 3.19 3.14 -11.50
N SER A 97 3.81 2.16 -12.14
CA SER A 97 4.45 1.03 -11.45
C SER A 97 5.79 1.41 -10.83
N TYR A 98 6.35 2.54 -11.25
CA TYR A 98 7.61 3.05 -10.72
C TYR A 98 7.37 3.82 -9.43
N ASP A 99 8.07 3.44 -8.35
CA ASP A 99 8.05 4.10 -7.05
C ASP A 99 9.37 4.83 -6.83
N ASP A 100 9.36 6.17 -6.96
CA ASP A 100 10.55 7.01 -6.78
C ASP A 100 11.16 6.89 -5.37
N GLU A 101 10.39 6.43 -4.38
CA GLU A 101 10.83 6.35 -2.99
C GLU A 101 11.56 5.03 -2.66
N ARG A 102 11.51 4.03 -3.55
CA ARG A 102 12.03 2.68 -3.28
C ARG A 102 12.67 2.03 -4.51
N ASN A 103 13.69 1.22 -4.26
CA ASN A 103 14.28 0.39 -5.30
C ASN A 103 13.50 -0.91 -5.44
N ILE A 104 12.68 -1.01 -6.49
CA ILE A 104 11.94 -2.23 -6.82
C ILE A 104 12.90 -3.23 -7.47
N SER A 105 12.87 -4.49 -7.02
CA SER A 105 13.68 -5.56 -7.62
C SER A 105 13.12 -5.96 -8.99
N LEU A 106 13.99 -6.26 -9.95
CA LEU A 106 13.57 -6.62 -11.31
C LEU A 106 12.57 -7.79 -11.28
N ASN A 107 11.41 -7.59 -11.91
CA ASN A 107 10.33 -8.58 -12.02
C ASN A 107 9.78 -9.11 -10.69
N SER A 108 9.96 -8.39 -9.58
CA SER A 108 9.40 -8.73 -8.27
C SER A 108 8.62 -7.55 -7.68
N THR A 109 7.76 -7.84 -6.71
CA THR A 109 7.12 -6.85 -5.84
C THR A 109 7.99 -6.45 -4.65
N ASP A 110 9.15 -7.08 -4.48
CA ASP A 110 10.06 -6.81 -3.37
C ASP A 110 10.81 -5.50 -3.56
N THR A 111 10.70 -4.62 -2.56
CA THR A 111 11.29 -3.28 -2.59
C THR A 111 12.37 -3.13 -1.53
N LYS A 112 13.44 -2.41 -1.87
CA LYS A 112 14.51 -2.02 -0.95
C LYS A 112 14.48 -0.51 -0.70
N PRO A 113 14.85 -0.05 0.51
CA PRO A 113 14.97 1.38 0.78
C PRO A 113 16.09 2.00 -0.04
N TRP A 114 15.99 3.30 -0.27
CA TRP A 114 17.07 4.09 -0.86
C TRP A 114 18.34 4.00 0.01
N GLY A 115 19.52 3.88 -0.61
CA GLY A 115 20.79 3.73 0.10
C GLY A 115 21.07 2.33 0.66
N PHE A 116 20.29 1.31 0.29
CA PHE A 116 20.61 -0.08 0.60
C PHE A 116 21.91 -0.49 -0.14
N ASN A 117 23.03 -0.51 0.60
CA ASN A 117 24.32 -0.93 0.07
C ASN A 117 24.47 -2.45 0.16
N PHE A 118 24.88 -3.09 -0.94
CA PHE A 118 25.21 -4.53 -0.99
C PHE A 118 26.57 -4.86 -0.33
N HIS A 119 27.24 -3.91 0.30
CA HIS A 119 28.54 -4.16 0.92
C HIS A 119 28.39 -5.09 2.14
N ASN A 120 29.00 -6.28 2.01
CA ASN A 120 29.20 -7.33 3.03
C ASN A 120 28.12 -8.41 3.16
N GLN A 121 27.76 -9.07 2.06
CA GLN A 121 27.48 -10.51 2.15
C GLN A 121 28.78 -11.29 1.91
N GLN A 122 29.60 -11.44 2.97
CA GLN A 122 30.56 -12.54 2.99
C GLN A 122 29.76 -13.86 3.04
N PRO A 123 30.18 -14.94 2.36
CA PRO A 123 29.48 -16.22 2.39
C PRO A 123 29.74 -16.93 3.73
N ASN A 124 29.19 -16.40 4.81
CA ASN A 124 29.28 -17.06 6.12
C ASN A 124 28.15 -18.08 6.24
N ARG A 125 28.53 -19.32 5.90
CA ARG A 125 27.95 -20.57 6.40
C ARG A 125 27.48 -20.40 7.85
N ILE A 126 26.17 -20.41 8.09
CA ILE A 126 25.60 -20.57 9.42
C ILE A 126 25.04 -21.98 9.52
N VAL A 127 25.75 -22.79 10.31
CA VAL A 127 25.24 -24.02 10.92
C VAL A 127 24.03 -23.64 11.78
N ILE A 128 22.92 -24.34 11.60
CA ILE A 128 21.68 -24.17 12.37
C ILE A 128 21.96 -24.47 13.84
N PRO A 129 21.78 -23.53 14.78
CA PRO A 129 21.49 -23.85 16.16
C PRO A 129 19.97 -23.96 16.30
N ASN A 130 19.51 -25.14 16.72
CA ASN A 130 18.12 -25.37 17.05
C ASN A 130 17.68 -24.36 18.13
N ASN A 131 16.52 -23.74 17.90
CA ASN A 131 15.84 -22.78 18.78
C ASN A 131 16.53 -21.41 18.96
N THR A 132 16.37 -20.51 18.00
CA THR A 132 16.16 -19.07 18.30
C THR A 132 15.59 -18.34 17.07
N MET A 133 14.46 -17.67 17.27
CA MET A 133 13.67 -16.98 16.27
C MET A 133 14.33 -15.63 15.91
N TYR A 134 14.86 -15.52 14.69
CA TYR A 134 15.56 -14.33 14.18
C TYR A 134 14.64 -13.09 14.13
N TRP A 135 15.15 -11.98 14.68
CA TRP A 135 14.51 -10.66 14.79
C TRP A 135 14.99 -9.63 13.74
N MET A 136 15.41 -10.06 12.55
CA MET A 136 15.96 -9.14 11.54
C MET A 136 15.02 -8.96 10.34
N ALA A 137 14.09 -8.02 10.48
CA ALA A 137 13.55 -7.13 9.42
C ALA A 137 12.29 -6.42 9.94
N LEU A 138 12.46 -5.53 10.92
CA LEU A 138 11.37 -4.70 11.45
C LEU A 138 11.68 -3.21 11.25
N ASN A 139 11.96 -2.82 10.01
CA ASN A 139 11.78 -1.44 9.60
C ASN A 139 11.00 -1.40 8.27
N ASP A 140 9.80 -0.86 8.41
CA ASP A 140 8.89 -0.25 7.43
C ASP A 140 7.76 -1.01 6.75
N TRP A 141 7.66 -2.34 6.63
CA TRP A 141 6.54 -2.95 5.86
C TRP A 141 5.82 -4.16 6.45
N CYS A 142 5.90 -4.41 7.76
CA CYS A 142 5.48 -5.70 8.34
C CYS A 142 4.30 -5.69 9.32
N ASP A 143 3.31 -4.79 9.18
CA ASP A 143 2.13 -4.85 10.07
C ASP A 143 0.88 -5.50 9.46
N TYR A 144 0.82 -5.82 8.17
CA TYR A 144 -0.40 -6.40 7.56
C TYR A 144 -0.37 -7.90 7.30
N GLN A 145 0.80 -8.50 7.04
CA GLN A 145 0.91 -9.94 6.74
C GLN A 145 0.95 -10.81 8.01
N LEU A 146 1.51 -10.31 9.12
CA LEU A 146 1.61 -11.05 10.38
C LEU A 146 0.24 -11.17 11.08
N ILE A 147 -0.62 -10.16 10.94
CA ILE A 147 -1.97 -10.14 11.53
C ILE A 147 -2.89 -11.18 10.87
N SER A 148 -2.76 -11.42 9.56
CA SER A 148 -3.57 -12.41 8.82
C SER A 148 -3.27 -13.86 9.24
N LYS A 149 -1.99 -14.21 9.43
CA LYS A 149 -1.59 -15.55 9.89
C LYS A 149 -1.86 -15.80 11.37
N LEU A 150 -1.85 -14.76 12.22
CA LEU A 150 -2.20 -14.89 13.63
C LEU A 150 -3.71 -15.00 13.86
N LEU A 151 -4.53 -14.32 13.04
CA LEU A 151 -6.00 -14.44 13.09
C LEU A 151 -6.51 -15.80 12.61
N SER A 152 -5.88 -16.43 11.61
CA SER A 152 -6.33 -17.75 11.14
C SER A 152 -5.96 -18.91 12.08
N LYS A 153 -4.88 -18.77 12.87
CA LYS A 153 -4.50 -19.78 13.88
C LYS A 153 -5.29 -19.67 15.18
N LYS A 154 -5.83 -18.49 15.52
CA LYS A 154 -6.61 -18.30 16.76
C LYS A 154 -8.10 -18.64 16.64
N ILE A 155 -8.58 -18.93 15.43
CA ILE A 155 -9.99 -19.33 15.17
C ILE A 155 -10.15 -20.87 15.12
N ARG A 156 -9.07 -21.64 15.21
CA ARG A 156 -9.11 -23.13 15.26
C ARG A 156 -8.93 -23.73 16.66
N LEU A 157 -8.77 -22.90 17.68
CA LEU A 157 -8.72 -23.30 19.08
C LEU A 157 -9.61 -22.32 19.84
N ASP A 158 -10.93 -22.56 19.78
CA ASP A 158 -12.00 -22.16 20.72
C ASP A 158 -13.36 -22.38 20.06
#